data_AF-A0AAU7NHA8-F1
#
_entry.id   AF-A0AAU7NHA8-F1
#
_cell.length_a   1.000
_cell.length_b   1.000
_cell.length_c   1.000
_cell.angle_alpha   90.00
_cell.angle_beta   90.00
_cell.angle_gamma   90.00
#
_symmetry.space_group_name_H-M   'P 1'
#
loop_
_entity.id
_entity.type
_entity.pdbx_description
1 polymer ?
#
loop_
_entity_poly.entity_id
_entity_poly.type
_entity_poly.pdbx_seq_one_letter_code
_entity_poly.pdbx_strand_id
1 'polypeptide(L)'
;MTSTVPPLSSRDRYRMMLQAYPLLANYWNTEEDCLRYLEMKESIGVLSRGEQIMARFYMSVWRGENHDFNFLDAAALLSSDGKKIILTWFADPFWP
;
A
#
# COMPACT_ATOMS: atom_id res chain seq x y z
N MET A 1 -2.51 -35.75 -4.37
CA MET A 1 -1.94 -34.62 -5.14
C MET A 1 -2.16 -33.36 -4.31
N THR A 2 -1.20 -32.99 -3.46
CA THR A 2 -1.27 -31.74 -2.70
C THR A 2 -0.73 -30.63 -3.59
N SER A 3 -1.62 -29.80 -4.12
CA SER A 3 -1.23 -28.55 -4.79
C SER A 3 -0.56 -27.65 -3.76
N THR A 4 0.76 -27.68 -3.72
CA THR A 4 1.55 -26.71 -2.96
C THR A 4 1.51 -25.41 -3.74
N VAL A 5 0.52 -24.56 -3.46
CA VAL A 5 0.55 -23.17 -3.94
C VAL A 5 1.83 -22.56 -3.35
N PRO A 6 2.79 -22.10 -4.18
CA PRO A 6 3.99 -21.48 -3.65
C PRO A 6 3.60 -20.26 -2.80
N PRO A 7 4.32 -19.98 -1.69
CA PRO A 7 4.05 -18.80 -0.89
C PRO A 7 4.14 -17.55 -1.76
N LEU A 8 3.18 -16.63 -1.59
CA LEU A 8 3.14 -15.37 -2.34
C LEU A 8 4.44 -14.59 -2.09
N SER A 9 5.03 -14.06 -3.17
CA SER A 9 6.19 -13.17 -3.05
C SER A 9 5.82 -11.88 -2.31
N SER A 10 6.78 -11.19 -1.70
CA SER A 10 6.54 -9.87 -1.08
C SER A 10 5.91 -8.86 -2.06
N ARG A 11 6.25 -9.00 -3.34
CA ARG A 11 5.69 -8.17 -4.42
C ARG A 11 4.24 -8.51 -4.73
N ASP A 12 3.88 -9.79 -4.77
CA ASP A 12 2.48 -10.20 -4.92
C ASP A 12 1.65 -9.78 -3.71
N ARG A 13 2.20 -9.94 -2.49
CA ARG A 13 1.56 -9.46 -1.26
C ARG A 13 1.30 -7.95 -1.31
N TYR A 14 2.25 -7.18 -1.83
CA TYR A 14 2.08 -5.73 -2.03
C TYR A 14 1.00 -5.40 -3.04
N ARG A 15 1.04 -6.04 -4.21
CA ARG A 15 0.05 -5.84 -5.27
C ARG A 15 -1.36 -6.12 -4.75
N MET A 16 -1.54 -7.24 -4.04
CA MET A 16 -2.82 -7.60 -3.42
C MET A 16 -3.26 -6.58 -2.36
N MET A 17 -2.33 -6.13 -1.51
CA MET A 17 -2.60 -5.10 -0.50
C MET A 17 -3.00 -3.76 -1.14
N LEU A 18 -2.37 -3.38 -2.25
CA LEU A 18 -2.68 -2.15 -2.99
C LEU A 18 -4.04 -2.25 -3.69
N GLN A 19 -4.37 -3.41 -4.26
CA GLN A 19 -5.67 -3.67 -4.89
C GLN A 19 -6.85 -3.57 -3.92
N ALA A 20 -6.64 -3.77 -2.62
CA ALA A 20 -7.66 -3.56 -1.60
C ALA A 20 -8.08 -2.08 -1.45
N TYR A 21 -7.36 -1.15 -2.07
CA TYR A 21 -7.68 0.27 -2.07
C TYR A 21 -7.81 0.80 -3.53
N PRO A 22 -9.01 0.72 -4.15
CA PRO A 22 -9.18 0.88 -5.59
C PRO A 22 -8.62 2.17 -6.19
N LEU A 23 -8.71 3.29 -5.46
CA LEU A 23 -8.17 4.57 -5.95
C LEU A 23 -6.66 4.50 -6.17
N LEU A 24 -5.93 3.91 -5.22
CA LEU A 24 -4.47 3.83 -5.25
C LEU A 24 -3.97 2.64 -6.08
N ALA A 25 -4.83 1.63 -6.29
CA ALA A 25 -4.57 0.53 -7.21
C ALA A 25 -4.28 1.00 -8.65
N ASN A 26 -4.79 2.17 -9.06
CA ASN A 26 -4.53 2.75 -10.37
C ASN A 26 -3.06 3.11 -10.61
N TYR A 27 -2.26 3.25 -9.55
CA TYR A 27 -0.82 3.50 -9.65
C TYR A 27 0.00 2.21 -9.84
N TRP A 28 -0.63 1.05 -9.93
CA TRP A 28 0.08 -0.18 -10.23
C TRP A 28 0.39 -0.29 -11.72
N ASN A 29 1.66 -0.47 -12.09
CA ASN A 29 2.06 -0.81 -13.45
C ASN A 29 1.98 -2.34 -13.63
N THR A 30 1.02 -2.81 -14.43
CA THR A 30 0.85 -4.23 -14.74
C THR A 30 1.91 -4.78 -15.68
N GLU A 31 2.51 -3.94 -16.52
CA GLU A 31 3.54 -4.37 -17.49
C GLU A 31 4.90 -4.58 -16.81
N GLU A 32 5.26 -3.67 -15.91
CA GLU A 32 6.56 -3.70 -15.23
C GLU A 32 6.54 -4.32 -13.83
N ASP A 33 5.36 -4.78 -13.37
CA ASP A 33 5.17 -5.33 -12.02
C ASP A 33 5.71 -4.38 -10.93
N CYS A 34 5.34 -3.10 -11.02
CA CYS A 34 5.91 -2.06 -10.17
C CYS A 34 4.90 -0.98 -9.78
N LEU A 35 5.17 -0.31 -8.66
CA LEU A 35 4.44 0.91 -8.31
C LEU A 35 4.92 2.08 -9.18
N ARG A 36 3.98 2.80 -9.80
CA ARG A 36 4.20 4.12 -10.43
C ARG A 36 4.44 5.17 -9.35
N TYR A 37 5.56 5.03 -8.66
CA TYR A 37 5.89 5.77 -7.44
C TYR A 37 5.91 7.29 -7.67
N LEU A 38 6.48 7.76 -8.78
CA LEU A 38 6.54 9.20 -9.08
C LEU A 38 5.15 9.78 -9.33
N GLU A 39 4.31 9.09 -10.10
CA GLU A 39 2.91 9.51 -10.35
C GLU A 39 2.10 9.55 -9.04
N MET A 40 2.27 8.55 -8.17
CA MET A 40 1.63 8.54 -6.85
C MET A 40 2.14 9.69 -5.97
N LYS A 41 3.44 9.98 -6.01
CA LYS A 41 4.04 11.05 -5.21
C LYS A 41 3.56 12.44 -5.65
N GLU A 42 3.45 12.67 -6.96
CA GLU A 42 3.00 13.93 -7.53
C GLU A 42 1.50 14.18 -7.28
N SER A 43 0.70 13.11 -7.24
CA SER A 43 -0.75 13.21 -7.00
C SER A 43 -1.16 13.41 -5.54
N ILE A 44 -0.25 13.25 -4.56
CA ILE A 44 -0.58 13.39 -3.12
C ILE A 44 -1.33 14.70 -2.84
N GLY A 45 -0.94 15.81 -3.48
CA GLY A 45 -1.52 17.13 -3.21
C GLY A 45 -3.01 17.25 -3.55
N VAL A 46 -3.53 16.42 -4.46
CA VAL A 46 -4.94 16.44 -4.90
C VAL A 46 -5.80 15.37 -4.23
N LEU A 47 -5.18 14.45 -3.49
CA LEU A 47 -5.88 13.41 -2.73
C LEU A 47 -6.53 14.01 -1.47
N SER A 48 -7.63 13.41 -1.03
CA SER A 48 -8.21 13.69 0.28
C SER A 48 -7.23 13.31 1.40
N ARG A 49 -7.44 13.84 2.60
CA ARG A 49 -6.51 13.62 3.71
C ARG A 49 -6.30 12.14 4.07
N GLY A 50 -7.35 11.31 4.00
CA GLY A 50 -7.25 9.87 4.24
C GLY A 50 -6.47 9.15 3.14
N GLU A 51 -6.72 9.51 1.88
CA GLU A 51 -6.00 8.97 0.72
C GLU A 51 -4.53 9.38 0.74
N GLN A 52 -4.20 10.60 1.17
CA GLN A 52 -2.82 11.03 1.37
C GLN A 52 -2.10 10.15 2.40
N ILE A 53 -2.75 9.81 3.51
CA ILE A 53 -2.18 8.93 4.53
C ILE A 53 -1.92 7.54 3.96
N MET A 54 -2.90 6.97 3.22
CA MET A 54 -2.74 5.67 2.57
C MET A 54 -1.63 5.71 1.49
N ALA A 55 -1.56 6.76 0.67
CA ALA A 55 -0.51 6.90 -0.34
C ALA A 55 0.88 6.93 0.31
N ARG A 56 1.06 7.73 1.37
CA ARG A 56 2.30 7.75 2.18
C ARG A 56 2.65 6.37 2.73
N PHE A 57 1.66 5.65 3.26
CA PHE A 57 1.85 4.27 3.71
C PHE A 57 2.34 3.36 2.58
N TYR A 58 1.63 3.30 1.46
CA TYR A 58 1.98 2.43 0.33
C TYR A 58 3.35 2.75 -0.26
N MET A 59 3.69 4.03 -0.40
CA MET A 59 5.03 4.45 -0.83
C MET A 59 6.10 4.02 0.17
N SER A 60 5.83 4.18 1.48
CA SER A 60 6.79 3.82 2.53
C SER A 60 7.11 2.32 2.51
N VAL A 61 6.07 1.49 2.35
CA VAL A 61 6.23 0.04 2.21
C VAL A 61 7.00 -0.31 0.94
N TRP A 62 6.70 0.35 -0.19
CA TRP A 62 7.35 0.08 -1.47
C TRP A 62 8.85 0.35 -1.46
N ARG A 63 9.26 1.45 -0.81
CA ARG A 63 10.67 1.90 -0.79
C ARG A 63 11.45 1.36 0.40
N GLY A 64 10.77 0.83 1.42
CA GLY A 64 11.41 0.43 2.68
C GLY A 64 11.94 1.61 3.49
N GLU A 65 11.48 2.83 3.19
CA GLU A 65 11.87 4.08 3.87
C GLU A 65 10.62 4.86 4.26
N ASN A 66 10.67 5.67 5.32
CA ASN A 66 9.49 6.41 5.76
C ASN A 66 9.22 7.61 4.83
N HIS A 67 8.06 7.62 4.18
CA HIS A 67 7.55 8.75 3.38
C HIS A 67 6.50 9.54 4.14
N ASP A 68 6.89 10.07 5.30
CA ASP A 68 6.05 10.89 6.19
C ASP A 68 4.74 10.21 6.62
N PHE A 69 4.73 8.87 6.66
CA PHE A 69 3.59 8.13 7.18
C PHE A 69 3.56 8.22 8.70
N ASN A 70 2.38 8.50 9.26
CA ASN A 70 2.17 8.61 10.70
C ASN A 70 0.99 7.72 11.14
N PHE A 71 1.28 6.78 12.04
CA PHE A 71 0.29 5.85 12.59
C PHE A 71 -0.83 6.54 13.39
N LEU A 72 -0.54 7.64 14.07
CA LEU A 72 -1.54 8.39 14.85
C LEU A 72 -2.54 9.10 13.92
N ASP A 73 -2.04 9.71 12.84
CA ASP A 73 -2.89 10.31 11.81
C ASP A 73 -3.77 9.24 11.14
N ALA A 74 -3.19 8.06 10.86
CA ALA A 74 -3.91 6.92 10.32
C ALA A 74 -5.04 6.46 11.27
N ALA A 75 -4.75 6.35 12.57
CA ALA A 75 -5.74 5.96 13.57
C ALA A 75 -6.88 6.98 13.69
N ALA A 76 -6.57 8.28 13.57
CA ALA A 76 -7.55 9.34 13.70
C ALA A 76 -8.44 9.51 12.46
N LEU A 77 -7.87 9.42 11.25
CA LEU A 77 -8.50 9.92 10.02
C LEU A 77 -8.93 8.84 9.03
N LEU A 78 -8.40 7.63 9.12
CA LEU A 78 -8.75 6.57 8.17
C LEU A 78 -10.09 5.90 8.50
N SER A 79 -10.75 5.47 7.43
CA SER A 79 -11.87 4.53 7.51
C SER A 79 -11.43 3.19 8.09
N SER A 80 -12.41 2.38 8.52
CA SER A 80 -12.16 1.03 9.02
C SER A 80 -11.39 0.16 8.01
N ASP A 81 -11.65 0.33 6.72
CA ASP A 81 -10.97 -0.43 5.67
C ASP A 81 -9.49 -0.04 5.53
N GLY A 82 -9.18 1.27 5.52
CA GLY A 82 -7.79 1.75 5.51
C GLY A 82 -7.01 1.28 6.74
N LYS A 83 -7.64 1.35 7.92
CA LYS A 83 -7.05 0.82 9.17
C LYS A 83 -6.78 -0.68 9.07
N LYS A 84 -7.72 -1.46 8.54
CA LYS A 84 -7.58 -2.90 8.38
C LYS A 84 -6.39 -3.27 7.49
N ILE A 85 -6.17 -2.52 6.40
CA ILE A 85 -5.02 -2.71 5.51
C ILE A 85 -3.71 -2.53 6.29
N ILE A 86 -3.57 -1.39 6.97
CA ILE A 86 -2.37 -1.06 7.73
C ILE A 86 -2.12 -2.08 8.84
N LEU A 87 -3.16 -2.48 9.58
CA LEU A 87 -3.05 -3.46 10.66
C LEU A 87 -2.68 -4.86 10.15
N THR A 88 -3.19 -5.23 8.97
CA THR A 88 -2.88 -6.52 8.34
C THR A 88 -1.41 -6.57 7.93
N TRP A 89 -0.89 -5.49 7.33
CA TRP A 89 0.54 -5.38 7.04
C TRP A 89 1.37 -5.32 8.33
N PHE A 90 0.95 -4.56 9.34
CA PHE A 90 1.68 -4.42 10.60
C PHE A 90 1.82 -5.76 11.36
N ALA A 91 0.82 -6.63 11.28
CA ALA A 91 0.84 -7.94 11.93
C ALA A 91 1.83 -8.93 11.29
N ASP A 92 2.09 -8.81 9.98
CA ASP A 92 3.04 -9.63 9.23
C ASP A 92 3.71 -8.77 8.14
N PRO A 93 4.71 -7.96 8.52
CA PRO A 93 5.27 -6.94 7.65
C PRO A 93 6.09 -7.54 6.51
N PHE A 94 6.03 -6.89 5.37
CA PHE A 94 6.78 -7.25 4.17
C PHE A 94 7.22 -6.00 3.40
N TRP A 95 8.25 -6.17 2.59
CA TRP A 95 8.80 -5.14 1.69
C TRP A 95 9.02 -5.74 0.29
N PRO A 96 8.53 -5.10 -0.78
CA PRO A 96 8.51 -5.66 -2.15
C PRO A 96 9.85 -5.63 -2.89
#